data_AF-A0ABD1PUG1-F1
#
_entry.id   AF-A0ABD1PUG1-F1
#
_cell.length_a   1.000
_cell.length_b   1.000
_cell.length_c   1.000
_cell.angle_alpha   90.00
_cell.angle_beta   90.00
_cell.angle_gamma   90.00
#
_symmetry.space_group_name_H-M   'P 1'
#
loop_
_entity.id
_entity.type
_entity.pdbx_description
1 polymer ?
#
loop_
_entity_poly.entity_id
_entity_poly.type
_entity_poly.pdbx_seq_one_letter_code
_entity_poly.pdbx_strand_id
1 'polypeptide(L)'
;MAKAKRAKNEEQKGGDNSNSEAVVKHQKLCLSIDMDNRRIYGYTELLIVVPDNGIVGLHADNLAIERVTVDGEPAEFEVFPHYQQLDPKDRWCVVSSATSAADAAGSVYLSSLEIELLPNLLIMCSKSAKTENEQGNVQMKTGIDSAADAEQV
;
A
#
# COMPACT_ATOMS: atom_id res chain seq x y z
N MET A 1 -10.55 55.17 3.38
CA MET A 1 -10.84 53.85 2.78
C MET A 1 -9.69 53.48 1.86
N ALA A 2 -8.84 52.52 2.26
CA ALA A 2 -7.73 52.06 1.44
C ALA A 2 -8.14 50.77 0.71
N LYS A 3 -7.96 50.72 -0.62
CA LYS A 3 -8.26 49.54 -1.44
C LYS A 3 -7.14 48.51 -1.31
N ALA A 4 -7.49 47.27 -0.99
CA ALA A 4 -6.56 46.14 -1.00
C ALA A 4 -6.16 45.79 -2.44
N LYS A 5 -4.85 45.81 -2.74
CA LYS A 5 -4.30 45.32 -4.02
C LYS A 5 -4.36 43.79 -4.01
N ARG A 6 -4.99 43.21 -5.04
CA ARG A 6 -4.95 41.77 -5.32
C ARG A 6 -3.50 41.37 -5.62
N ALA A 7 -2.89 40.59 -4.74
CA ALA A 7 -1.72 39.81 -5.10
C ALA A 7 -2.21 38.67 -6.01
N LYS A 8 -1.66 38.61 -7.23
CA LYS A 8 -1.66 37.37 -8.02
C LYS A 8 -0.72 36.44 -7.27
N ASN A 9 -1.27 35.43 -6.59
CA ASN A 9 -0.44 34.37 -6.08
C ASN A 9 -0.13 33.45 -7.28
N GLU A 10 1.13 33.51 -7.68
CA GLU A 10 1.75 32.60 -8.62
C GLU A 10 1.54 31.15 -8.18
N GLU A 11 1.56 30.25 -9.16
CA GLU A 11 1.51 28.80 -9.01
C GLU A 11 2.22 28.33 -7.73
N GLN A 12 1.43 28.01 -6.70
CA GLN A 12 1.83 26.93 -5.78
C GLN A 12 1.65 25.64 -6.55
N LYS A 13 2.63 25.35 -7.41
CA LYS A 13 3.02 24.00 -7.77
C LYS A 13 3.57 23.37 -6.49
N GLY A 14 2.65 23.02 -5.58
CA GLY A 14 2.93 22.13 -4.46
C GLY A 14 3.48 20.84 -5.03
N GLY A 15 4.59 20.39 -4.45
CA GLY A 15 5.54 19.43 -5.00
C GLY A 15 4.95 18.24 -5.76
N ASP A 16 5.74 17.76 -6.74
CA ASP A 16 5.64 16.44 -7.35
C ASP A 16 5.17 15.37 -6.34
N ASN A 17 3.87 15.09 -6.30
CA ASN A 17 3.31 13.99 -5.53
C ASN A 17 2.55 13.01 -6.42
N SER A 18 2.75 13.09 -7.74
CA SER A 18 2.00 12.32 -8.72
C SER A 18 2.42 10.84 -8.83
N ASN A 19 3.49 10.41 -8.14
CA ASN A 19 4.04 9.05 -8.24
C ASN A 19 4.18 8.30 -6.90
N SER A 20 3.71 8.85 -5.77
CA SER A 20 4.01 8.26 -4.45
C SER A 20 2.96 7.26 -3.94
N GLU A 21 1.85 7.06 -4.64
CA GLU A 21 0.75 6.20 -4.15
C GLU A 21 0.72 4.86 -4.88
N ALA A 22 0.54 3.78 -4.14
CA ALA A 22 0.45 2.44 -4.72
C ALA A 22 -0.81 2.35 -5.59
N VAL A 23 -0.65 2.01 -6.87
CA VAL A 23 -1.79 1.89 -7.78
C VAL A 23 -2.18 0.44 -7.94
N VAL A 24 -3.39 0.09 -7.50
CA VAL A 24 -3.95 -1.26 -7.71
C VAL A 24 -4.43 -1.39 -9.16
N LYS A 25 -3.87 -2.37 -9.87
CA LYS A 25 -4.25 -2.73 -11.24
C LYS A 25 -5.28 -3.86 -11.29
N HIS A 26 -5.18 -4.80 -10.35
CA HIS A 26 -6.11 -5.93 -10.26
C HIS A 26 -6.19 -6.43 -8.81
N GLN A 27 -7.34 -6.98 -8.44
CA GLN A 27 -7.58 -7.61 -7.15
C GLN A 27 -8.34 -8.92 -7.35
N LYS A 28 -7.87 -9.98 -6.69
CA LYS A 28 -8.63 -11.21 -6.47
C LYS A 28 -8.88 -11.37 -4.98
N LEU A 29 -10.05 -11.90 -4.65
CA LEU A 29 -10.45 -12.17 -3.28
C LEU A 29 -10.97 -13.61 -3.20
N CYS A 30 -10.39 -14.39 -2.30
CA CYS A 30 -10.82 -15.75 -2.02
C CYS A 30 -11.23 -15.85 -0.56
N LEU A 31 -12.48 -16.24 -0.30
CA LEU A 31 -13.05 -16.31 1.04
C LEU A 31 -13.60 -17.71 1.34
N SER A 32 -13.54 -18.06 2.62
CA SER A 32 -14.24 -19.19 3.22
C SER A 32 -14.99 -18.69 4.46
N ILE A 33 -16.26 -19.05 4.59
CA ILE A 33 -17.14 -18.57 5.65
C ILE A 33 -17.44 -19.73 6.59
N ASP A 34 -17.02 -19.59 7.84
CA ASP A 34 -17.31 -20.51 8.93
C ASP A 34 -18.46 -19.93 9.77
N MET A 35 -19.65 -20.48 9.56
CA MET A 35 -20.86 -20.03 10.24
C MET A 35 -20.91 -20.43 11.72
N ASP A 36 -20.27 -21.55 12.08
CA ASP A 36 -20.30 -22.09 13.45
C ASP A 36 -19.46 -21.22 14.37
N ASN A 37 -18.25 -20.87 13.92
CA ASN A 37 -17.35 -19.99 14.65
C ASN A 37 -17.56 -18.50 14.34
N ARG A 38 -18.48 -18.17 13.42
CA ARG A 38 -18.77 -16.80 12.95
C ARG A 38 -17.51 -16.09 12.44
N ARG A 39 -16.70 -16.78 11.65
CA ARG A 39 -15.41 -16.29 11.13
C ARG A 39 -15.37 -16.32 9.62
N ILE A 40 -14.66 -15.36 9.06
CA ILE A 40 -14.33 -15.31 7.64
C ILE A 40 -12.83 -15.50 7.53
N TYR A 41 -12.42 -16.46 6.70
CA TYR A 41 -11.03 -16.72 6.37
C TYR A 41 -10.84 -16.44 4.88
N GLY A 42 -9.60 -16.19 4.47
CA GLY A 42 -9.34 -15.96 3.07
C GLY A 42 -8.01 -15.28 2.82
N TYR A 43 -7.82 -14.89 1.57
CA TYR A 43 -6.69 -14.10 1.12
C TYR A 43 -7.11 -13.18 -0.03
N THR A 44 -6.33 -12.12 -0.22
CA THR A 44 -6.44 -11.24 -1.39
C THR A 44 -5.12 -11.28 -2.14
N GLU A 45 -5.18 -11.33 -3.48
CA GLU A 45 -4.03 -11.11 -4.36
C GLU A 45 -4.18 -9.74 -5.00
N LEU A 46 -3.15 -8.91 -4.94
CA LEU A 46 -3.15 -7.58 -5.54
C LEU A 46 -2.03 -7.49 -6.58
N LEU A 47 -2.39 -7.09 -7.80
CA LEU A 47 -1.41 -6.61 -8.77
C LEU A 47 -1.31 -5.10 -8.60
N ILE A 48 -0.15 -4.61 -8.18
CA ILE A 48 0.07 -3.20 -7.85
C ILE A 48 1.29 -2.64 -8.56
N VAL A 49 1.29 -1.33 -8.77
CA VAL A 49 2.52 -0.58 -9.01
C VAL A 49 3.08 -0.18 -7.64
N VAL A 50 4.23 -0.74 -7.28
CA VAL A 50 4.89 -0.47 -6.00
C VAL A 50 5.41 0.97 -6.00
N PRO A 51 5.17 1.77 -4.94
CA PRO A 51 5.73 3.10 -4.83
C PRO A 51 7.27 3.11 -4.80
N ASP A 52 7.87 4.26 -5.11
CA ASP A 52 9.33 4.39 -5.20
C ASP A 52 10.08 4.05 -3.90
N ASN A 53 9.42 4.26 -2.75
CA ASN A 53 9.94 3.95 -1.42
C ASN A 53 9.93 2.43 -1.11
N GLY A 54 9.32 1.60 -1.95
CA GLY A 54 9.24 0.15 -1.76
C GLY A 54 8.28 -0.30 -0.65
N ILE A 55 7.48 0.60 -0.08
CA ILE A 55 6.58 0.31 1.03
C ILE A 55 5.14 0.50 0.56
N VAL A 56 4.31 -0.52 0.79
CA VAL A 56 2.89 -0.49 0.49
C VAL A 56 2.12 -0.49 1.80
N GLY A 57 1.36 0.59 2.03
CA GLY A 57 0.45 0.70 3.16
C GLY A 57 -0.96 0.24 2.79
N LEU A 58 -1.56 -0.61 3.61
CA LEU A 58 -2.95 -1.05 3.50
C LEU A 58 -3.69 -0.87 4.82
N HIS A 59 -5.03 -0.75 4.75
CA HIS A 59 -5.90 -0.83 5.92
C HIS A 59 -6.30 -2.29 6.18
N ALA A 60 -6.08 -2.76 7.40
CA ALA A 60 -6.28 -4.13 7.84
C ALA A 60 -6.82 -4.22 9.29
N ASP A 61 -7.64 -3.24 9.72
CA ASP A 61 -8.25 -3.26 11.05
C ASP A 61 -9.14 -4.47 11.27
N ASN A 62 -9.07 -5.03 12.48
CA ASN A 62 -9.80 -6.24 12.90
C ASN A 62 -9.52 -7.49 12.04
N LEU A 63 -8.39 -7.51 11.32
CA LEU A 63 -7.92 -8.69 10.60
C LEU A 63 -6.73 -9.32 11.33
N ALA A 64 -6.75 -10.65 11.42
CA ALA A 64 -5.57 -11.41 11.82
C ALA A 64 -4.76 -11.76 10.57
N ILE A 65 -3.66 -11.03 10.33
CA ILE A 65 -2.79 -11.28 9.18
C ILE A 65 -1.87 -12.46 9.49
N GLU A 66 -2.12 -13.60 8.84
CA GLU A 66 -1.31 -14.82 9.02
C GLU A 66 0.02 -14.73 8.28
N ARG A 67 0.00 -14.25 7.03
CA ARG A 67 1.18 -14.16 6.17
C ARG A 67 0.98 -13.12 5.07
N VAL A 68 2.09 -12.60 4.56
CA VAL A 68 2.14 -11.75 3.36
C VAL A 68 3.24 -12.31 2.45
N THR A 69 2.95 -12.36 1.15
CA THR A 69 3.91 -12.75 0.12
C THR A 69 3.95 -11.71 -0.98
N VAL A 70 5.14 -11.43 -1.52
CA VAL A 70 5.37 -10.55 -2.68
C VAL A 70 6.06 -11.39 -3.74
N ASP A 71 5.47 -11.46 -4.93
CA ASP A 71 5.97 -12.25 -6.08
C ASP A 71 6.26 -13.73 -5.75
N GLY A 72 5.45 -14.30 -4.83
CA GLY A 72 5.55 -15.70 -4.40
C GLY A 72 6.46 -15.94 -3.19
N GLU A 73 7.25 -14.94 -2.77
CA GLU A 73 8.17 -15.05 -1.64
C GLU A 73 7.59 -14.42 -0.36
N PRO A 74 7.85 -14.96 0.84
CA PRO A 74 7.45 -14.33 2.09
C PRO A 74 8.02 -12.92 2.21
N ALA A 75 7.17 -11.96 2.61
CA ALA A 75 7.56 -10.56 2.77
C ALA A 75 7.53 -10.13 4.24
N GLU A 76 8.43 -9.22 4.61
CA GLU A 76 8.38 -8.53 5.89
C GLU A 76 7.22 -7.54 5.92
N PHE A 77 6.48 -7.51 7.02
CA PHE A 77 5.38 -6.58 7.23
C PHE A 77 5.21 -6.24 8.70
N GLU A 78 4.64 -5.07 8.95
CA GLU A 78 4.31 -4.58 10.30
C GLU A 78 2.83 -4.21 10.37
N VAL A 79 2.20 -4.52 11.52
CA VAL A 79 0.79 -4.18 11.79
C VAL A 79 0.70 -3.24 12.99
N PHE A 80 0.12 -2.06 12.78
CA PHE A 80 -0.02 -0.99 13.77
C PHE A 80 -1.50 -0.76 14.07
N PRO A 81 -2.10 -1.41 15.08
CA PRO A 81 -3.51 -1.22 15.37
C PRO A 81 -3.84 0.26 15.65
N HIS A 82 -4.81 0.81 14.92
CA HIS A 82 -5.29 2.18 15.12
C HIS A 82 -5.91 2.37 16.50
N TYR A 83 -6.63 1.34 16.95
CA TYR A 83 -7.27 1.32 18.25
C TYR A 83 -6.32 0.74 19.30
N GLN A 84 -5.62 1.62 20.01
CA GLN A 84 -5.14 1.27 21.33
C GLN A 84 -6.35 1.31 22.29
N GLN A 85 -6.55 0.26 23.08
CA GLN A 85 -7.51 0.28 24.18
C GLN A 85 -7.09 1.36 25.19
N LEU A 86 -7.56 2.58 25.00
CA LEU A 86 -7.43 3.63 26.01
C LEU A 86 -8.36 3.28 27.17
N ASP A 87 -7.83 3.34 28.40
CA ASP A 87 -8.62 3.18 29.62
C ASP A 87 -9.79 4.18 29.55
N PRO A 88 -11.04 3.77 29.82
CA PRO A 88 -12.18 4.69 29.87
C PRO A 88 -11.92 5.98 30.67
N LYS A 89 -11.05 5.92 31.69
CA LYS A 89 -10.65 7.07 32.50
C LYS A 89 -9.86 8.13 31.71
N ASP A 90 -9.09 7.72 30.70
CA ASP A 90 -8.31 8.62 29.87
C ASP A 90 -9.11 9.19 28.70
N ARG A 91 -10.27 8.58 28.39
CA ARG A 91 -11.13 8.99 27.27
C ARG A 91 -12.12 10.10 27.61
N TRP A 92 -12.52 10.23 28.87
CA TRP A 92 -13.61 11.14 29.25
C TRP A 92 -13.11 12.22 30.19
N CYS A 93 -13.02 13.44 29.68
CA CYS A 93 -12.84 14.63 30.48
C CYS A 93 -14.12 14.95 31.28
N VAL A 94 -13.97 15.57 32.45
CA VAL A 94 -15.11 16.06 33.24
C VAL A 94 -15.79 17.18 32.44
N VAL A 95 -17.01 16.92 31.96
CA VAL A 95 -17.83 17.87 31.20
C VAL A 95 -18.83 18.56 32.12
N SER A 96 -19.04 19.86 31.95
CA SER A 96 -19.89 20.68 32.83
C SER A 96 -21.25 21.06 32.20
N SER A 97 -21.44 20.78 30.91
CA SER A 97 -22.66 21.10 30.16
C SER A 97 -22.80 20.23 28.92
N ALA A 98 -24.00 20.19 28.35
CA ALA A 98 -24.26 19.51 27.08
C ALA A 98 -23.36 20.02 25.93
N THR A 99 -23.07 21.33 25.90
CA THR A 99 -22.16 21.92 24.91
C THR A 99 -20.74 21.38 25.07
N SER A 100 -20.19 21.41 26.30
CA SER A 100 -18.84 20.88 26.54
C SER A 100 -18.73 19.38 26.25
N ALA A 101 -19.81 18.63 26.46
CA ALA A 101 -19.87 17.22 26.11
C ALA A 101 -19.88 17.01 24.59
N ALA A 102 -20.62 17.84 23.85
CA ALA A 102 -20.65 17.79 22.38
C ALA A 102 -19.27 18.13 21.79
N ASP A 103 -18.60 19.17 22.31
CA ASP A 103 -17.27 19.57 21.85
C ASP A 103 -16.22 18.47 22.12
N ALA A 104 -16.25 17.87 23.32
CA ALA A 104 -15.36 16.76 23.67
C ALA A 104 -15.60 15.53 22.77
N ALA A 105 -16.85 15.14 22.56
CA ALA A 105 -17.21 14.04 21.68
C ALA A 105 -16.79 14.31 20.22
N GLY A 106 -16.99 15.54 19.73
CA GLY A 106 -16.57 15.97 18.41
C GLY A 106 -15.06 15.90 18.22
N SER A 107 -14.28 16.36 19.22
CA SER A 107 -12.82 16.27 19.19
C SER A 107 -12.32 14.84 19.17
N VAL A 108 -12.90 13.95 20.00
CA VAL A 108 -12.54 12.53 20.03
C VAL A 108 -12.85 11.88 18.69
N TYR A 109 -14.02 12.17 18.12
CA TYR A 109 -14.42 11.66 16.81
C TYR A 109 -13.45 12.11 15.70
N LEU A 110 -13.12 13.41 15.63
CA LEU A 110 -12.17 13.93 14.64
C LEU A 110 -10.78 13.31 14.80
N SER A 111 -10.29 13.18 16.03
CA SER A 111 -8.99 12.52 16.28
C SER A 111 -8.99 11.05 15.85
N SER A 112 -10.13 10.35 16.01
CA SER A 112 -10.27 8.96 15.57
C SER A 112 -10.23 8.87 14.04
N LEU A 113 -10.90 9.79 13.34
CA LEU A 113 -10.86 9.88 11.87
C LEU A 113 -9.46 10.17 11.34
N GLU A 114 -8.71 11.05 12.01
CA GLU A 114 -7.33 11.37 11.60
C GLU A 114 -6.40 10.17 11.73
N ILE A 115 -6.58 9.35 12.78
CA ILE A 115 -5.81 8.12 12.98
C ILE A 115 -6.20 7.07 11.93
N GLU A 116 -7.51 6.89 11.67
CA GLU A 116 -8.02 5.92 10.69
C GLU A 116 -7.58 6.21 9.25
N LEU A 117 -7.15 7.44 8.95
CA LEU A 117 -6.67 7.82 7.62
C LEU A 117 -5.32 7.18 7.26
N LEU A 118 -4.54 6.76 8.26
CA LEU A 118 -3.23 6.16 8.04
C LEU A 118 -3.39 4.65 7.78
N PRO A 119 -2.58 4.03 6.91
CA PRO A 119 -2.56 2.58 6.78
C PRO A 119 -1.94 1.95 8.03
N ASN A 120 -2.52 0.84 8.50
CA ASN A 120 -2.02 0.07 9.64
C ASN A 120 -1.30 -1.23 9.27
N LEU A 121 -1.25 -1.61 8.00
CA LEU A 121 -0.44 -2.71 7.52
C LEU A 121 0.62 -2.15 6.56
N LEU A 122 1.89 -2.23 6.93
CA LEU A 122 3.01 -1.80 6.10
C LEU A 122 3.74 -3.03 5.56
N ILE A 123 3.80 -3.17 4.23
CA ILE A 123 4.44 -4.29 3.55
C ILE A 123 5.70 -3.79 2.86
N MET A 124 6.82 -4.46 3.16
CA MET A 124 8.11 -4.20 2.53
C MET A 124 8.18 -4.96 1.21
N CYS A 125 7.83 -4.29 0.11
CA CYS A 125 8.02 -4.83 -1.23
C CYS A 125 9.50 -4.66 -1.60
N SER A 126 10.31 -5.68 -1.31
CA SER A 126 11.71 -5.69 -1.72
C SER A 126 11.79 -5.41 -3.22
N LYS A 127 12.59 -4.42 -3.64
CA LYS A 127 12.89 -4.26 -5.07
C LYS A 127 13.63 -5.53 -5.50
N SER A 128 12.92 -6.47 -6.11
CA SER A 128 13.59 -7.55 -6.82
C SER A 128 14.37 -6.87 -7.94
N ALA A 129 15.68 -6.72 -7.75
CA ALA A 129 16.60 -6.40 -8.83
C ALA A 129 16.66 -7.61 -9.77
N LYS A 130 15.56 -7.86 -10.48
CA LYS A 130 15.51 -8.72 -11.67
C LYS A 130 15.08 -7.83 -12.82
N THR A 131 15.99 -6.92 -13.19
CA THR A 131 16.09 -6.50 -14.58
C THR A 131 16.50 -7.73 -15.40
N GLU A 132 15.50 -8.47 -15.91
CA GLU A 132 15.65 -9.15 -17.18
C GLU A 132 15.88 -8.07 -18.26
N ASN A 133 17.13 -7.64 -18.40
CA ASN A 133 17.61 -7.02 -19.62
C ASN A 133 18.24 -8.14 -20.47
N GLU A 134 17.39 -8.96 -21.09
CA GLU A 134 17.78 -9.66 -22.30
C GLU A 134 17.93 -8.64 -23.43
N GLN A 135 19.13 -8.07 -23.58
CA GLN A 135 19.57 -7.43 -24.82
C GLN A 135 21.11 -7.35 -24.88
N GLY A 136 21.74 -8.53 -24.76
CA GLY A 136 23.11 -8.75 -25.18
C GLY A 136 23.16 -9.09 -26.67
N ASN A 137 23.17 -8.06 -27.51
CA ASN A 137 23.50 -8.16 -28.93
C ASN A 137 24.93 -8.72 -29.10
N VAL A 138 25.07 -9.99 -29.51
CA VAL A 138 26.28 -10.49 -30.15
C VAL A 138 25.93 -11.02 -31.52
N GLN A 139 25.94 -10.09 -32.47
CA GLN A 139 26.06 -10.33 -33.88
C GLN A 139 27.46 -10.91 -34.19
N MET A 140 27.53 -12.19 -34.58
CA MET A 140 28.59 -12.69 -35.45
C MET A 140 27.96 -13.35 -36.68
N LYS A 141 28.04 -12.66 -37.81
CA LYS A 141 28.14 -13.29 -39.14
C LYS A 141 29.60 -13.76 -39.26
N THR A 142 29.93 -14.92 -39.81
CA THR A 142 30.02 -15.19 -41.27
C THR A 142 30.45 -16.66 -41.45
N GLY A 143 29.99 -17.34 -42.50
CA GLY A 143 30.64 -18.58 -42.97
C GLY A 143 29.68 -19.56 -43.64
N ILE A 144 29.59 -19.46 -44.96
CA ILE A 144 28.86 -20.34 -45.89
C ILE A 144 29.70 -21.62 -46.05
N ASP A 145 29.06 -22.80 -46.11
CA ASP A 145 29.21 -23.77 -47.21
C ASP A 145 28.48 -25.09 -46.91
N SER A 146 27.53 -25.39 -47.79
CA SER A 146 26.93 -26.71 -47.96
C SER A 146 27.94 -27.66 -48.62
N ALA A 147 28.07 -28.88 -48.13
CA ALA A 147 28.44 -30.02 -48.96
C ALA A 147 28.01 -31.33 -48.29
N ALA A 148 27.16 -32.08 -49.00
CA ALA A 148 26.97 -33.49 -48.77
C ALA A 148 28.26 -34.25 -49.10
N ASP A 149 28.60 -35.26 -48.31
CA ASP A 149 29.04 -36.54 -48.87
C ASP A 149 28.82 -37.69 -47.88
N ALA A 150 28.58 -38.85 -48.47
CA ALA A 150 28.33 -40.14 -47.85
C ALA A 150 29.59 -40.75 -47.25
N GLU A 151 29.43 -41.63 -46.27
CA GLU A 151 30.39 -42.72 -46.07
C GLU A 151 29.69 -44.03 -45.69
N GLN A 152 29.98 -45.04 -46.51
CA GLN A 152 29.83 -46.46 -46.22
C GLN A 152 31.03 -46.87 -45.36
N VAL A 153 30.83 -47.66 -44.30
CA VAL A 153 31.51 -48.95 -44.01
C VAL A 153 30.61 -49.76 -43.09
#